data_AF-A0A838ZA76-F1
#
_entry.id   AF-A0A838ZA76-F1
#
_cell.length_a   1.000
_cell.length_b   1.000
_cell.length_c   1.000
_cell.angle_alpha   90.00
_cell.angle_beta   90.00
_cell.angle_gamma   90.00
#
_symmetry.space_group_name_H-M   'P 1'
#
loop_
_entity.id
_entity.type
_entity.pdbx_description
1 polymer ?
#
loop_
_entity_poly.entity_id
_entity_poly.type
_entity_poly.pdbx_seq_one_letter_code
_entity_poly.pdbx_strand_id
1 'polypeptide(L)' 'MNVIFKLTEEEARALYNMTVYGADPFVKWFYSNLGKHYLKPHEDGLRSLFNTIKKELPPHFDKIDKVRKSIKDT' A
#
# COMPACT_ATOMS: atom_id res chain seq x y z
N MET A 1 8.49 -8.30 -15.88
CA MET A 1 9.22 -7.01 -15.88
C MET A 1 8.84 -6.29 -14.59
N ASN A 2 9.81 -5.78 -13.84
CA ASN A 2 9.56 -5.10 -12.58
C ASN A 2 9.77 -3.59 -12.76
N VAL A 3 8.92 -2.79 -12.11
CA VAL A 3 9.05 -1.33 -12.07
C VAL A 3 9.53 -0.93 -10.67
N ILE A 4 10.57 -0.11 -10.59
CA ILE A 4 11.10 0.42 -9.32
C ILE A 4 10.70 1.88 -9.21
N PHE A 5 10.02 2.24 -8.12
CA PHE A 5 9.75 3.62 -7.74
C PHE A 5 10.14 3.83 -6.28
N LYS A 6 10.49 5.08 -5.93
CA LYS A 6 10.89 5.46 -4.58
C LYS A 6 9.71 6.15 -3.90
N LEU A 7 9.53 5.87 -2.62
CA LEU A 7 8.53 6.50 -1.78
C LEU A 7 9.22 7.18 -0.61
N THR A 8 8.70 8.33 -0.22
CA THR A 8 8.91 8.87 1.13
C THR A 8 8.22 7.95 2.14
N GLU A 9 8.58 8.10 3.42
CA GLU A 9 7.93 7.32 4.47
C GLU A 9 6.43 7.62 4.56
N GLU A 10 6.01 8.88 4.43
CA GLU A 10 4.60 9.25 4.51
C GLU A 10 3.79 8.63 3.37
N GLU A 11 4.30 8.68 2.14
CA GLU A 11 3.64 8.04 0.99
C GLU A 11 3.54 6.52 1.17
N ALA A 12 4.59 5.88 1.70
CA ALA A 12 4.59 4.46 1.98
C ALA A 12 3.53 4.10 3.04
N ARG A 13 3.43 4.87 4.13
CA ARG A 13 2.42 4.66 5.18
C ARG A 13 1.00 4.88 4.65
N ALA A 14 0.79 5.93 3.86
CA ALA A 14 -0.49 6.20 3.21
C ALA A 14 -0.89 5.02 2.31
N LEU A 15 0.04 4.55 1.47
CA LEU A 15 -0.19 3.42 0.58
C LEU A 15 -0.52 2.13 1.36
N TYR A 16 0.21 1.84 2.45
CA TYR A 16 -0.09 0.71 3.33
C TYR A 16 -1.51 0.82 3.91
N ASN A 17 -1.88 1.98 4.44
CA ASN A 17 -3.17 2.21 5.06
C ASN A 17 -4.35 2.02 4.09
N MET A 18 -4.18 2.40 2.81
CA MET A 18 -5.18 2.13 1.77
C MET A 18 -5.46 0.62 1.62
N THR A 19 -4.47 -0.23 1.87
CA THR A 19 -4.62 -1.67 1.70
C THR A 19 -5.30 -2.36 2.86
N VAL A 20 -5.36 -1.75 4.06
CA VAL A 20 -5.80 -2.41 5.31
C VAL A 20 -7.16 -3.08 5.15
N TYR A 21 -8.12 -2.40 4.52
CA TYR A 21 -9.47 -2.93 4.26
C TYR A 21 -9.52 -4.05 3.20
N GLY A 22 -8.44 -4.24 2.44
CA GLY A 22 -8.35 -5.24 1.37
C GLY A 22 -8.76 -4.69 0.01
N ALA A 23 -8.39 -5.43 -1.04
CA ALA A 23 -8.63 -5.02 -2.41
C ALA A 23 -10.10 -5.08 -2.79
N ASP A 24 -10.87 -6.07 -2.32
CA ASP A 24 -12.27 -6.23 -2.75
C ASP A 24 -13.20 -5.11 -2.26
N PRO A 25 -13.14 -4.65 -0.98
CA PRO A 25 -13.90 -3.48 -0.56
C PRO A 25 -13.51 -2.21 -1.34
N PHE A 26 -12.21 -2.05 -1.64
CA PHE A 26 -11.72 -0.94 -2.46
C PHE A 26 -12.30 -1.00 -3.88
N VAL A 27 -12.20 -2.14 -4.56
CA VAL A 27 -12.72 -2.34 -5.93
C VAL A 27 -14.23 -2.12 -5.97
N LYS A 28 -14.97 -2.64 -4.99
CA LYS A 28 -16.42 -2.43 -4.88
C LYS A 28 -16.77 -0.94 -4.79
N TRP A 29 -16.09 -0.21 -3.92
CA TRP A 29 -16.34 1.23 -3.74
C TRP A 29 -15.92 2.02 -4.99
N PHE A 30 -14.75 1.71 -5.55
CA PHE A 30 -14.22 2.32 -6.77
C PHE A 30 -15.22 2.17 -7.93
N TYR A 31 -15.72 0.94 -8.18
CA TYR A 31 -16.69 0.70 -9.24
C TYR A 31 -18.04 1.36 -9.01
N SER A 32 -18.45 1.53 -7.76
CA SER A 32 -19.72 2.18 -7.43
C SER A 32 -19.69 3.68 -7.68
N ASN A 33 -18.52 4.33 -7.52
CA ASN A 33 -18.40 5.80 -7.58
C ASN A 33 -17.73 6.31 -8.85
N LEU A 34 -16.75 5.57 -9.39
CA LEU A 34 -15.90 6.00 -10.51
C LEU A 34 -16.12 5.16 -11.78
N GLY A 35 -16.94 4.11 -11.68
CA GLY A 35 -17.19 3.18 -12.78
C GLY A 35 -16.08 2.15 -12.97
N LYS A 36 -16.31 1.22 -13.90
CA LYS A 36 -15.47 0.02 -14.08
C LYS A 36 -14.35 0.17 -15.09
N HIS A 37 -14.47 1.13 -16.02
CA HIS A 37 -13.67 1.17 -17.24
C HIS A 37 -12.16 1.20 -16.98
N TYR A 38 -11.72 1.98 -15.98
CA TYR A 38 -10.31 2.19 -15.69
C TYR A 38 -9.63 1.03 -14.97
N LEU A 39 -10.33 0.38 -14.04
CA LEU A 39 -9.71 -0.58 -13.12
C LEU A 39 -10.05 -2.04 -13.46
N LYS A 40 -11.15 -2.31 -14.17
CA LYS A 40 -11.55 -3.67 -14.57
C LYS A 40 -10.47 -4.43 -15.36
N PRO A 41 -9.74 -3.82 -16.31
CA PRO A 41 -8.66 -4.52 -17.02
C PRO A 41 -7.45 -4.88 -16.13
N HIS A 42 -7.35 -4.26 -14.95
CA HIS A 42 -6.18 -4.34 -14.07
C HIS A 42 -6.53 -4.85 -12.66
N GLU A 43 -7.74 -5.38 -12.47
CA GLU A 43 -8.27 -5.76 -11.15
C GLU A 43 -7.39 -6.79 -10.44
N ASP A 44 -6.93 -7.81 -11.15
CA ASP A 44 -6.02 -8.82 -10.59
C ASP A 44 -4.65 -8.24 -10.26
N GLY A 45 -4.19 -7.29 -11.08
CA GLY A 45 -2.98 -6.52 -10.82
C GLY A 45 -3.10 -5.69 -9.54
N LEU A 46 -4.25 -5.07 -9.30
CA LEU A 46 -4.53 -4.33 -8.07
C LEU A 46 -4.56 -5.24 -6.84
N ARG A 47 -5.23 -6.40 -6.93
CA ARG A 47 -5.25 -7.39 -5.84
C ARG A 47 -3.83 -7.85 -5.49
N SER A 48 -3.03 -8.15 -6.50
CA SER A 48 -1.62 -8.51 -6.35
C SER A 48 -0.79 -7.37 -5.75
N LEU A 49 -1.02 -6.13 -6.19
CA LEU A 49 -0.37 -4.94 -5.66
C LEU A 49 -0.68 -4.75 -4.17
N PHE A 50 -1.94 -4.88 -3.76
CA PHE A 50 -2.33 -4.77 -2.35
C PHE A 50 -1.63 -5.82 -1.49
N ASN A 51 -1.56 -7.06 -1.96
CA ASN A 51 -0.84 -8.13 -1.26
C ASN A 51 0.67 -7.83 -1.16
N THR A 52 1.26 -7.31 -2.23
CA THR A 52 2.68 -6.91 -2.25
C THR A 52 2.94 -5.81 -1.23
N ILE A 53 2.14 -4.75 -1.21
CA ILE A 53 2.26 -3.63 -0.26
C ILE A 53 2.15 -4.13 1.19
N LYS A 54 1.14 -4.97 1.49
CA LYS A 54 0.93 -5.53 2.83
C LYS A 54 2.11 -6.35 3.33
N LYS A 55 2.81 -7.03 2.43
CA LYS A 55 3.93 -7.90 2.76
C LYS A 55 5.24 -7.12 2.88
N GLU A 56 5.52 -6.24 1.92
CA GLU A 56 6.84 -5.65 1.75
C GLU A 56 7.03 -4.39 2.61
N LEU A 57 6.00 -3.58 2.87
CA LEU A 57 6.17 -2.31 3.62
C LEU A 57 6.34 -2.44 5.14
N PRO A 58 5.64 -3.32 5.88
CA PRO A 58 5.76 -3.37 7.35
C PRO A 58 7.19 -3.53 7.89
N PRO A 59 8.07 -4.39 7.31
CA PRO A 59 9.45 -4.50 7.76
C PRO A 59 10.26 -3.19 7.64
N HIS A 60 9.89 -2.30 6.70
CA HIS A 60 10.52 -0.99 6.59
C HIS A 60 10.04 -0.02 7.67
N PHE A 61 8.74 -0.04 8.00
CA PHE A 61 8.20 0.75 9.10
C PHE A 61 8.81 0.35 10.44
N ASP A 62 8.91 -0.96 10.70
CA ASP A 62 9.52 -1.48 11.93
C ASP A 62 10.97 -0.99 12.11
N LYS A 63 11.74 -0.92 11.01
CA LYS A 63 13.11 -0.39 11.05
C LYS A 63 13.13 1.09 11.37
N ILE A 64 12.31 1.88 10.71
CA ILE A 64 12.24 3.33 10.94
C ILE A 64 11.80 3.63 12.37
N ASP A 65 10.79 2.92 12.87
CA ASP A 65 10.23 3.15 14.20
C ASP A 65 11.20 2.71 15.30
N LYS A 66 11.97 1.62 15.09
CA LYS A 66 13.08 1.25 15.97
C LYS A 66 14.14 2.35 16.08
N VAL A 67 14.57 2.93 14.95
CA VAL A 67 15.57 4.02 14.93
C VAL A 67 15.03 5.26 15.65
N ARG A 68 13.77 5.65 15.40
CA ARG A 68 13.16 6.77 16.11
C ARG A 68 13.11 6.55 17.61
N LYS A 69 12.80 5.33 18.05
CA LYS A 69 12.76 4.99 19.47
C LYS A 69 14.14 5.11 20.11
N SER A 70 15.20 4.56 19.49
CA SER A 70 16.56 4.67 20.02
C SER A 70 17.07 6.09 20.14
N ILE A 71 16.65 7.00 19.24
CA ILE A 71 17.03 8.43 19.31
C ILE A 71 16.33 9.13 20.47
N LYS A 72 15.05 8.80 20.74
CA LYS A 72 14.28 9.42 21.82
C LYS A 72 14.68 8.95 23.22
N ASP A 73 15.25 7.76 23.31
CA ASP A 73 15.70 7.15 24.57
C ASP A 73 17.14 7.57 24.95
N THR A 74 17.78 8.47 24.17
CA THR A 74 19.10 9.09 24.44
C THR A 74 18.92 10.56 24.84
#